data_AF-A0A7J6MQV3-F1
#
_entry.id   AF-A0A7J6MQV3-F1
#
_cell.length_a   1.000
_cell.length_b   1.000
_cell.length_c   1.000
_cell.angle_alpha   90.00
_cell.angle_beta   90.00
_cell.angle_gamma   90.00
#
_symmetry.space_group_name_H-M   'P 1'
#
loop_
_entity.id
_entity.type
_entity.pdbx_description
1 polymer ?
#
loop_
_entity_poly.entity_id
_entity_poly.type
_entity_poly.pdbx_seq_one_letter_code
_entity_poly.pdbx_strand_id
1 'polypeptide(L)'
;MAEEMTQFAIDRDWLQYHTPRNLTLALCGEVGELCELLAEQDGTKECSNDSPEAEEISDCLLYAVRIVSVCGLSLDVDKPSESMPSALSRPLLPHLYDDPNENVEKCCLGRRLLLPMTCSLILCILLYPLLYALKLPYDQSVRALGLNNAVYVDSITEPVGCSPEVRRPLVGVLTLPCGKRCLSGGRGYIAASYVKWLEAAGAQVVPIPHYETHERVSKLLRMVSGVLFTGGGDQGPQWDKLTEWIIKARATEELAGLPVWGTCLGFERLIRIAAGNDSILESTPGADDVSLRLKWIQDENSALERDSGAARASCDLAKGASQVSIQAMHATSVRNMTYNHHDWGVWSDQLLRYPEAEKNLRVLATSRSHAVGKEFVAVVEGRNAFDGVWAVQFHPEKPSFEWSSKLAIDHSRISVEANRFFADFFLSRVREHPPRRGCLTPSEEASVLIYNYPLYFTGWMGSPGVDARKEGYFTETYFI
;
A
#
# COMPACT_ATOMS: atom_id res chain seq x y z
N MET A 1 36.29 -5.70 -33.62
CA MET A 1 34.89 -6.12 -33.41
C MET A 1 33.85 -5.09 -33.90
N ALA A 2 33.63 -3.93 -33.26
CA ALA A 2 32.56 -3.00 -33.69
C ALA A 2 32.73 -2.43 -35.12
N GLU A 3 33.97 -2.11 -35.51
CA GLU A 3 34.30 -1.67 -36.87
C GLU A 3 34.10 -2.81 -37.89
N GLU A 4 34.54 -4.02 -37.57
CA GLU A 4 34.36 -5.23 -38.40
C GLU A 4 32.88 -5.57 -38.59
N MET A 5 32.06 -5.45 -37.54
CA MET A 5 30.61 -5.62 -37.62
C MET A 5 29.93 -4.55 -38.47
N THR A 6 30.45 -3.32 -38.43
CA THR A 6 29.96 -2.24 -39.28
C THR A 6 30.26 -2.55 -40.74
N GLN A 7 31.48 -2.99 -41.04
CA GLN A 7 31.87 -3.40 -42.39
C GLN A 7 31.03 -4.60 -42.86
N PHE A 8 30.84 -5.62 -42.01
CA PHE A 8 29.99 -6.77 -42.31
C PHE A 8 28.54 -6.38 -42.66
N ALA A 9 27.98 -5.40 -41.95
CA ALA A 9 26.64 -4.88 -42.22
C ALA A 9 26.57 -4.02 -43.48
N ILE A 10 27.65 -3.31 -43.83
CA ILE A 10 27.78 -2.58 -45.10
C ILE A 10 27.84 -3.56 -46.27
N ASP A 11 28.68 -4.59 -46.17
CA ASP A 11 28.90 -5.58 -47.24
C ASP A 11 27.62 -6.36 -47.61
N ARG A 12 26.67 -6.44 -46.67
CA ARG A 12 25.38 -7.12 -46.83
C ARG A 12 24.20 -6.17 -47.06
N ASP A 13 24.45 -4.86 -47.14
CA ASP A 13 23.42 -3.82 -47.24
C ASP A 13 22.39 -3.87 -46.10
N TRP A 14 22.82 -4.26 -44.89
CA TRP A 14 21.96 -4.44 -43.72
C TRP A 14 21.81 -3.17 -42.88
N LEU A 15 22.59 -2.12 -43.15
CA LEU A 15 22.52 -0.85 -42.43
C LEU A 15 21.11 -0.27 -42.37
N GLN A 16 20.32 -0.44 -43.44
CA GLN A 16 18.94 0.03 -43.53
C GLN A 16 17.99 -0.62 -42.50
N TYR A 17 18.33 -1.81 -41.99
CA TYR A 17 17.53 -2.55 -41.01
C TYR A 17 18.03 -2.40 -39.58
N HIS A 18 19.29 -1.96 -39.40
CA HIS A 18 19.98 -1.85 -38.11
C HIS A 18 19.60 -0.57 -37.34
N THR A 19 18.32 -0.38 -37.06
CA THR A 19 17.84 0.65 -36.13
C THR A 19 17.98 0.19 -34.66
N PRO A 20 18.12 1.09 -33.67
CA PRO A 20 18.19 0.68 -32.26
C PRO A 20 17.05 -0.23 -31.83
N ARG A 21 15.83 0.05 -32.31
CA ARG A 21 14.64 -0.77 -32.04
C ARG A 21 14.77 -2.18 -32.62
N ASN A 22 15.15 -2.30 -33.89
CA ASN A 22 15.21 -3.61 -34.55
C ASN A 22 16.33 -4.47 -33.99
N LEU A 23 17.49 -3.87 -33.68
CA LEU A 23 18.60 -4.58 -33.06
C LEU A 23 18.27 -5.04 -31.64
N THR A 24 17.51 -4.25 -30.86
CA THR A 24 17.03 -4.67 -29.54
C THR A 24 16.05 -5.84 -29.63
N LEU A 25 15.17 -5.84 -30.64
CA LEU A 25 14.24 -6.96 -30.86
C LEU A 25 14.96 -8.23 -31.32
N ALA A 26 15.98 -8.10 -32.19
CA ALA A 26 16.82 -9.22 -32.59
C ALA A 26 17.57 -9.80 -31.39
N LEU A 27 18.18 -8.95 -30.55
CA LEU A 27 18.81 -9.37 -29.30
C LEU A 27 17.83 -10.13 -28.37
N CYS A 28 16.58 -9.66 -28.23
CA CYS A 28 15.58 -10.40 -27.46
C CYS A 28 15.24 -11.77 -28.06
N GLY A 29 15.36 -11.92 -29.39
CA GLY A 29 15.20 -13.19 -30.09
C GLY A 29 16.28 -14.19 -29.69
N GLU A 30 17.56 -13.81 -29.87
CA GLU A 30 18.70 -14.68 -29.53
C GLU A 30 18.74 -15.04 -28.04
N VAL A 31 18.35 -14.11 -27.15
CA VAL A 31 18.21 -14.40 -25.72
C VAL A 31 17.11 -15.45 -25.47
N GLY A 32 16.04 -15.43 -26.26
CA GLY A 32 14.99 -16.43 -26.23
C GLY A 32 15.50 -17.81 -26.66
N GLU A 33 16.24 -17.89 -27.77
CA GLU A 33 16.84 -19.15 -28.27
C GLU A 33 17.84 -19.72 -27.24
N LEU A 34 18.68 -18.87 -26.65
CA LEU A 34 19.56 -19.25 -25.54
C LEU A 34 18.76 -19.78 -24.33
N CYS A 35 17.67 -19.13 -23.97
CA CYS A 35 16.80 -19.59 -22.89
C CYS A 35 16.19 -20.97 -23.20
N GLU A 36 15.78 -21.24 -24.44
CA GLU A 36 15.25 -22.55 -24.85
C GLU A 36 16.30 -23.66 -24.73
N LEU A 37 17.53 -23.42 -25.18
CA LEU A 37 18.64 -24.38 -25.06
C LEU A 37 18.97 -24.75 -23.60
N LEU A 38 18.74 -23.81 -22.68
CA LEU A 38 18.99 -23.97 -21.25
C LEU A 38 17.75 -24.40 -20.45
N ALA A 39 16.53 -24.31 -21.01
CA ALA A 39 15.28 -24.51 -20.29
C ALA A 39 15.01 -25.96 -19.87
N GLU A 40 15.52 -26.96 -20.61
CA GLU A 40 15.17 -28.37 -20.39
C GLU A 40 16.05 -29.09 -19.34
N GLN A 41 16.99 -28.41 -18.68
CA GLN A 41 18.00 -29.10 -17.86
C GLN A 41 18.17 -28.48 -16.47
N ASP A 42 18.38 -29.34 -15.46
CA ASP A 42 18.44 -29.01 -14.03
C ASP A 42 19.67 -28.15 -13.60
N GLY A 43 20.20 -27.33 -14.51
CA GLY A 43 21.33 -26.43 -14.26
C GLY A 43 22.70 -27.12 -14.25
N THR A 44 22.80 -28.33 -14.81
CA THR A 44 24.00 -29.20 -14.74
C THR A 44 24.73 -29.37 -16.08
N LYS A 45 24.32 -28.64 -17.13
CA LYS A 45 24.91 -28.75 -18.47
C LYS A 45 26.26 -28.05 -18.53
N GLU A 46 27.33 -28.80 -18.77
CA GLU A 46 28.64 -28.23 -19.11
C GLU A 46 28.59 -27.70 -20.55
N CYS A 47 28.77 -26.38 -20.72
CA CYS A 47 28.89 -25.75 -22.03
C CYS A 47 30.35 -25.81 -22.50
N SER A 48 30.54 -25.96 -23.81
CA SER A 48 31.86 -25.92 -24.45
C SER A 48 31.87 -24.81 -25.50
N ASN A 49 33.03 -24.37 -25.94
CA ASN A 49 33.11 -23.31 -26.95
C ASN A 49 32.50 -23.70 -28.32
N ASP A 50 32.27 -25.00 -28.56
CA ASP A 50 31.65 -25.53 -29.78
C ASP A 50 30.18 -25.92 -29.57
N SER A 51 29.56 -25.50 -28.45
CA SER A 51 28.16 -25.83 -28.16
C SER A 51 27.19 -24.80 -28.74
N PRO A 52 25.93 -25.18 -29.04
CA PRO A 52 24.93 -24.24 -29.55
C PRO A 52 24.71 -23.03 -28.64
N GLU A 53 24.87 -23.18 -27.32
CA GLU A 53 24.77 -22.07 -26.37
C GLU A 53 25.89 -21.03 -26.58
N ALA A 54 27.10 -21.48 -26.94
CA ALA A 54 28.21 -20.58 -27.21
C ALA A 54 27.96 -19.77 -28.51
N GLU A 55 27.26 -20.36 -29.48
CA GLU A 55 26.81 -19.66 -30.69
C GLU A 55 25.76 -18.59 -30.33
N GLU A 56 24.70 -18.95 -29.60
CA GLU A 56 23.65 -18.00 -29.19
C GLU A 56 24.17 -16.87 -28.28
N ILE A 57 25.12 -17.17 -27.38
CA ILE A 57 25.79 -16.16 -26.55
C ILE A 57 26.62 -15.21 -27.42
N SER A 58 27.28 -15.74 -28.46
CA SER A 58 28.04 -14.93 -29.41
C SER A 58 27.11 -14.00 -30.19
N ASP A 59 25.95 -14.49 -30.62
CA ASP A 59 24.97 -13.68 -31.35
C ASP A 59 24.35 -12.58 -30.46
N CYS A 60 24.05 -12.89 -29.18
CA CYS A 60 23.66 -11.90 -28.19
C CYS A 60 24.72 -10.79 -28.04
N LEU A 61 26.00 -11.16 -27.96
CA LEU A 61 27.11 -10.21 -27.83
C LEU A 61 27.26 -9.34 -29.09
N LEU A 62 27.13 -9.94 -30.28
CA LEU A 62 27.19 -9.22 -31.54
C LEU A 62 26.09 -8.15 -31.62
N TYR A 63 24.82 -8.49 -31.32
CA TYR A 63 23.76 -7.49 -31.32
C TYR A 63 23.97 -6.39 -30.28
N ALA A 64 24.46 -6.71 -29.08
CA ALA A 64 24.78 -5.71 -28.06
C ALA A 64 25.86 -4.71 -28.54
N VAL A 65 26.95 -5.22 -29.12
CA VAL A 65 28.02 -4.39 -29.71
C VAL A 65 27.49 -3.53 -30.85
N ARG A 66 26.59 -4.07 -31.68
CA ARG A 66 25.98 -3.32 -32.78
C ARG A 66 25.07 -2.20 -32.29
N ILE A 67 24.31 -2.42 -31.23
CA ILE A 67 23.46 -1.40 -30.59
C ILE A 67 24.34 -0.25 -30.09
N VAL A 68 25.45 -0.55 -29.40
CA VAL A 68 26.40 0.45 -28.90
C VAL A 68 26.94 1.30 -30.05
N SER A 69 27.35 0.66 -31.14
CA SER A 69 27.87 1.33 -32.34
C SER A 69 26.82 2.22 -33.02
N VAL A 70 25.60 1.72 -33.25
CA VAL A 70 24.52 2.50 -33.90
C VAL A 70 24.04 3.66 -33.03
N CYS A 71 24.05 3.50 -31.71
CA CYS A 71 23.67 4.55 -30.76
C CYS A 71 24.80 5.54 -30.45
N GLY A 72 26.02 5.31 -30.96
CA GLY A 72 27.18 6.15 -30.67
C GLY A 72 27.61 6.13 -29.20
N LEU A 73 27.37 5.02 -28.49
CA LEU A 73 27.68 4.86 -27.08
C LEU A 73 29.13 4.43 -26.88
N SER A 74 29.77 4.92 -25.81
CA SER A 74 31.05 4.43 -25.33
C SER A 74 30.83 3.66 -24.04
N LEU A 75 31.10 2.35 -24.05
CA LEU A 75 31.04 1.53 -22.85
C LEU A 75 32.40 1.60 -22.14
N ASP A 76 32.42 2.18 -20.94
CA ASP A 76 33.58 2.20 -20.06
C ASP A 76 33.39 1.12 -19.01
N VAL A 77 34.04 -0.03 -19.20
CA VAL A 77 33.90 -1.21 -18.33
C VAL A 77 34.52 -1.02 -16.94
N ASP A 78 35.38 -0.01 -16.77
CA ASP A 78 36.06 0.29 -15.50
C ASP A 78 35.40 1.43 -14.73
N LYS A 79 34.30 2.02 -15.27
CA LYS A 79 33.57 3.10 -14.62
C LYS A 79 32.43 2.53 -13.77
N PRO A 80 32.55 2.48 -12.43
CA PRO A 80 31.39 2.22 -11.60
C PRO A 80 30.34 3.30 -11.86
N SER A 81 29.06 2.92 -11.83
CA SER A 81 27.94 3.86 -11.89
C SER A 81 27.88 4.71 -10.61
N GLU A 82 28.84 5.61 -10.40
CA GLU A 82 28.89 6.55 -9.30
C GLU A 82 28.11 7.82 -9.70
N SER A 83 27.33 8.51 -8.88
CA SER A 83 27.19 8.56 -7.42
C SER A 83 25.91 9.39 -7.14
N MET A 84 25.15 9.06 -6.09
CA MET A 84 24.14 9.95 -5.52
C MET A 84 24.85 10.97 -4.63
N PRO A 85 24.90 12.28 -4.96
CA PRO A 85 25.56 13.25 -4.08
C PRO A 85 24.63 13.64 -2.92
N SER A 86 25.10 13.37 -1.71
CA SER A 86 24.59 13.94 -0.46
C SER A 86 24.75 15.46 -0.47
N ALA A 87 23.68 16.21 -0.19
CA ALA A 87 23.72 17.67 -0.08
C ALA A 87 24.30 18.12 1.27
N LEU A 88 25.33 18.98 1.28
CA LEU A 88 25.60 20.07 2.25
C LEU A 88 27.00 20.67 2.04
N SER A 89 27.10 21.77 1.29
CA SER A 89 28.00 22.94 1.52
C SER A 89 28.10 23.83 0.27
N ARG A 90 27.57 25.07 0.38
CA ARG A 90 27.90 26.24 -0.48
C ARG A 90 29.39 26.67 -0.23
N PRO A 91 30.02 27.63 -0.96
CA PRO A 91 29.44 28.67 -1.83
C PRO A 91 30.28 29.10 -3.10
N LEU A 92 29.74 30.12 -3.80
CA LEU A 92 30.36 31.15 -4.66
C LEU A 92 30.74 30.85 -6.14
N LEU A 93 29.94 31.45 -7.03
CA LEU A 93 30.24 32.04 -8.36
C LEU A 93 31.65 32.68 -8.44
N PRO A 94 32.27 32.95 -9.64
CA PRO A 94 31.62 33.60 -10.79
C PRO A 94 32.19 33.39 -12.22
N HIS A 95 31.49 34.02 -13.18
CA HIS A 95 31.95 34.55 -14.48
C HIS A 95 32.11 33.57 -15.67
N LEU A 96 31.80 33.91 -16.93
CA LEU A 96 31.26 35.10 -17.63
C LEU A 96 31.07 34.61 -19.09
N TYR A 97 29.92 34.88 -19.73
CA TYR A 97 29.82 35.75 -20.92
C TYR A 97 28.43 35.64 -21.57
N ASP A 98 27.87 36.83 -21.83
CA ASP A 98 26.62 37.14 -22.50
C ASP A 98 26.62 36.79 -24.01
N ASP A 99 25.44 36.54 -24.57
CA ASP A 99 24.95 37.31 -25.73
C ASP A 99 23.40 37.39 -25.72
N PRO A 100 22.80 38.59 -25.76
CA PRO A 100 21.36 38.81 -25.79
C PRO A 100 20.85 39.17 -27.19
N ASN A 101 19.83 38.46 -27.69
CA ASN A 101 18.75 38.99 -28.55
C ASN A 101 17.93 37.82 -29.15
N GLU A 102 16.68 37.66 -28.75
CA GLU A 102 15.51 37.65 -29.67
C GLU A 102 14.21 37.33 -28.91
N ASN A 103 13.30 38.31 -28.93
CA ASN A 103 11.87 38.15 -28.65
C ASN A 103 11.14 38.16 -30.01
N VAL A 104 10.46 37.09 -30.43
CA VAL A 104 9.27 37.17 -31.30
C VAL A 104 8.35 35.95 -31.08
N GLU A 105 7.05 36.22 -31.07
CA GLU A 105 5.89 35.37 -30.80
C GLU A 105 5.63 34.18 -31.75
N LYS A 106 4.93 33.17 -31.19
CA LYS A 106 3.87 32.31 -31.78
C LYS A 106 3.96 31.91 -33.26
N CYS A 107 4.15 30.62 -33.53
CA CYS A 107 3.14 29.82 -34.24
C CYS A 107 3.41 28.31 -34.16
N CYS A 108 2.32 27.55 -34.12
CA CYS A 108 2.25 26.10 -34.13
C CYS A 108 3.06 25.46 -35.27
N LEU A 109 3.89 24.44 -34.95
CA LEU A 109 3.94 23.11 -35.59
C LEU A 109 5.23 22.39 -35.13
N GLY A 110 5.10 21.16 -34.61
CA GLY A 110 6.25 20.27 -34.45
C GLY A 110 6.16 19.35 -33.24
N ARG A 111 5.72 18.11 -33.47
CA ARG A 111 5.76 17.00 -32.53
C ARG A 111 7.10 16.94 -31.78
N ARG A 112 7.09 16.85 -30.45
CA ARG A 112 8.11 16.12 -29.70
C ARG A 112 7.42 15.14 -28.77
N LEU A 113 7.38 13.90 -29.25
CA LEU A 113 7.17 12.71 -28.45
C LEU A 113 8.18 12.71 -27.30
N LEU A 114 7.66 12.52 -26.10
CA LEU A 114 8.41 12.10 -24.92
C LEU A 114 8.86 10.63 -25.07
N LEU A 115 9.85 10.29 -24.22
CA LEU A 115 10.40 8.98 -23.85
C LEU A 115 11.62 8.48 -24.65
N PRO A 116 12.52 7.65 -24.06
CA PRO A 116 12.63 7.17 -22.64
C PRO A 116 14.12 7.13 -22.13
N MET A 117 14.52 7.00 -20.85
CA MET A 117 14.20 6.03 -19.77
C MET A 117 14.23 4.52 -20.14
N THR A 118 14.95 4.13 -21.20
CA THR A 118 14.90 2.73 -21.70
C THR A 118 16.07 1.83 -21.31
N CYS A 119 17.26 2.34 -20.98
CA CYS A 119 18.40 1.44 -20.76
C CYS A 119 18.30 0.62 -19.46
N SER A 120 17.72 1.14 -18.38
CA SER A 120 17.65 0.43 -17.10
C SER A 120 16.54 -0.64 -17.05
N LEU A 121 15.41 -0.45 -17.75
CA LEU A 121 14.36 -1.47 -17.80
C LEU A 121 14.74 -2.64 -18.73
N ILE A 122 15.47 -2.35 -19.81
CA ILE A 122 15.91 -3.37 -20.77
C ILE A 122 16.98 -4.26 -20.13
N LEU A 123 17.94 -3.72 -19.37
CA LEU A 123 18.89 -4.56 -18.62
C LEU A 123 18.19 -5.45 -17.58
N CYS A 124 17.18 -4.92 -16.87
CA CYS A 124 16.42 -5.70 -15.90
C CYS A 124 15.54 -6.78 -16.55
N ILE A 125 15.01 -6.56 -17.76
CA ILE A 125 14.20 -7.56 -18.48
C ILE A 125 15.10 -8.62 -19.15
N LEU A 126 16.31 -8.26 -19.58
CA LEU A 126 17.25 -9.18 -20.23
C LEU A 126 18.06 -10.05 -19.24
N LEU A 127 18.41 -9.54 -18.04
CA LEU A 127 19.23 -10.28 -17.07
C LEU A 127 18.42 -11.12 -16.07
N TYR A 128 17.15 -10.77 -15.85
CA TYR A 128 16.32 -11.48 -14.87
C TYR A 128 15.99 -12.94 -15.26
N PRO A 129 15.72 -13.28 -16.55
CA PRO A 129 15.58 -14.67 -16.98
C PRO A 129 16.90 -15.45 -16.87
N LEU A 130 18.03 -14.80 -17.19
CA LEU A 130 19.37 -15.40 -17.10
C LEU A 130 19.75 -15.78 -15.66
N LEU A 131 19.41 -14.93 -14.70
CA LEU A 131 19.63 -15.16 -13.26
C LEU A 131 18.67 -16.21 -12.67
N TYR A 132 17.46 -16.32 -13.20
CA TYR A 132 16.49 -17.33 -12.79
C TYR A 132 16.86 -18.73 -13.34
N ALA A 133 17.43 -18.80 -14.54
CA ALA A 133 17.84 -20.04 -15.19
C ALA A 133 19.09 -20.69 -14.56
N LEU A 134 20.01 -19.90 -13.99
CA LEU A 134 21.29 -20.41 -13.48
C LEU A 134 21.24 -21.10 -12.10
N LYS A 135 20.10 -21.09 -11.39
CA LYS A 135 19.94 -21.62 -10.02
C LYS A 135 21.13 -21.32 -9.08
N LEU A 136 21.86 -20.23 -9.30
CA LEU A 136 22.95 -19.84 -8.43
C LEU A 136 22.33 -19.44 -7.08
N PRO A 137 22.92 -19.88 -5.95
CA PRO A 137 22.55 -19.34 -4.65
C PRO A 137 22.61 -17.81 -4.73
N TYR A 138 21.55 -17.16 -4.26
CA TYR A 138 21.32 -15.72 -4.39
C TYR A 138 22.53 -14.85 -4.00
N ASP A 139 23.44 -15.34 -3.16
CA ASP A 139 24.63 -14.63 -2.70
C ASP A 139 25.73 -14.46 -3.77
N GLN A 140 25.83 -15.36 -4.75
CA GLN A 140 26.87 -15.29 -5.81
C GLN A 140 26.45 -14.39 -6.97
N SER A 141 25.16 -14.35 -7.29
CA SER A 141 24.57 -13.48 -8.31
C SER A 141 24.77 -12.00 -7.99
N VAL A 142 24.70 -11.63 -6.70
CA VAL A 142 24.90 -10.25 -6.22
C VAL A 142 26.37 -9.83 -6.30
N ARG A 143 27.31 -10.76 -6.07
CA ARG A 143 28.76 -10.50 -6.17
C ARG A 143 29.23 -10.36 -7.62
N ALA A 144 28.67 -11.13 -8.55
CA ALA A 144 29.03 -11.09 -9.97
C ALA A 144 28.62 -9.78 -10.66
N LEU A 145 27.60 -9.08 -10.15
CA LEU A 145 27.08 -7.82 -10.71
C LEU A 145 27.72 -6.56 -10.11
N GLY A 146 28.72 -6.68 -9.22
CA GLY A 146 29.40 -5.53 -8.62
C GLY A 146 28.51 -4.64 -7.74
N LEU A 147 27.32 -5.12 -7.34
CA LEU A 147 26.35 -4.40 -6.52
C LEU A 147 26.75 -4.44 -5.03
N ASN A 148 27.89 -3.85 -4.68
CA ASN A 148 28.37 -3.79 -3.28
C ASN A 148 27.56 -2.87 -2.36
N ASN A 149 26.42 -2.34 -2.81
CA ASN A 149 25.46 -1.60 -1.97
C ASN A 149 24.05 -2.23 -2.00
N ALA A 150 23.95 -3.53 -2.28
CA ALA A 150 22.73 -4.25 -1.94
C ALA A 150 22.62 -4.29 -0.41
N VAL A 151 21.60 -3.62 0.11
CA VAL A 151 21.09 -3.84 1.47
C VAL A 151 21.04 -5.34 1.69
N TYR A 152 21.83 -5.79 2.65
CA TYR A 152 21.84 -7.16 3.15
C TYR A 152 20.39 -7.53 3.48
N VAL A 153 19.72 -8.28 2.61
CA VAL A 153 18.57 -9.07 3.02
C VAL A 153 19.19 -10.39 3.43
N ASP A 154 19.49 -10.51 4.72
CA ASP A 154 19.92 -11.78 5.30
C ASP A 154 19.03 -12.90 4.78
N SER A 155 19.67 -13.90 4.17
CA SER A 155 19.06 -15.18 3.90
C SER A 155 18.45 -15.68 5.20
N ILE A 156 17.12 -15.67 5.30
CA ILE A 156 16.40 -16.15 6.47
C ILE A 156 16.44 -17.68 6.44
N THR A 157 17.61 -18.23 6.71
CA THR A 157 17.77 -19.58 7.26
C THR A 157 18.01 -19.51 8.76
N GLU A 158 17.70 -18.37 9.39
CA GLU A 158 17.49 -18.35 10.82
C GLU A 158 16.21 -19.15 11.13
N PRO A 159 16.19 -19.97 12.21
CA PRO A 159 14.92 -20.47 12.73
C PRO A 159 13.99 -19.27 12.89
N VAL A 160 12.69 -19.43 12.62
CA VAL A 160 11.65 -18.38 12.76
C VAL A 160 11.77 -17.72 14.14
N GLY A 161 12.64 -16.73 14.19
CA GLY A 161 13.09 -16.00 15.36
C GLY A 161 12.65 -14.58 15.13
N CYS A 162 12.17 -13.95 16.19
CA CYS A 162 11.55 -12.63 16.09
C CYS A 162 12.55 -11.60 15.58
N SER A 163 12.47 -11.32 14.28
CA SER A 163 13.02 -10.12 13.69
C SER A 163 12.44 -8.91 14.43
N PRO A 164 13.25 -7.88 14.76
CA PRO A 164 12.76 -6.64 15.32
C PRO A 164 11.77 -5.93 14.37
N GLU A 165 11.87 -6.18 13.07
CA GLU A 165 10.88 -5.77 12.08
C GLU A 165 9.75 -6.81 11.94
N VAL A 166 8.51 -6.35 12.09
CA VAL A 166 7.32 -7.20 11.89
C VAL A 166 7.09 -7.42 10.39
N ARG A 167 7.70 -8.49 9.85
CA ARG A 167 7.53 -8.85 8.43
C ARG A 167 6.20 -9.53 8.12
N ARG A 168 5.54 -10.09 9.13
CA ARG A 168 4.25 -10.81 9.03
C ARG A 168 3.27 -10.26 10.08
N PRO A 169 2.72 -9.06 9.87
CA PRO A 169 1.87 -8.42 10.87
C PRO A 169 0.55 -9.18 11.04
N LEU A 170 0.23 -9.52 12.29
CA LEU A 170 -1.11 -9.97 12.69
C LEU A 170 -1.93 -8.76 13.12
N VAL A 171 -3.10 -8.57 12.51
CA VAL A 171 -4.04 -7.50 12.89
C VAL A 171 -5.31 -8.12 13.48
N GLY A 172 -5.63 -7.70 14.69
CA GLY A 172 -6.86 -8.07 15.36
C GLY A 172 -8.05 -7.32 14.76
N VAL A 173 -9.12 -8.01 14.37
CA VAL A 173 -10.35 -7.36 13.88
C VAL A 173 -11.49 -7.68 14.84
N LEU A 174 -12.07 -6.65 15.43
CA LEU A 174 -13.13 -6.82 16.42
C LEU A 174 -14.45 -7.21 15.75
N THR A 175 -15.10 -8.27 16.24
CA THR A 175 -16.40 -8.70 15.71
C THR A 175 -17.51 -7.77 16.18
N LEU A 176 -18.60 -7.70 15.42
CA LEU A 176 -19.87 -7.10 15.87
C LEU A 176 -20.90 -8.18 16.19
N PRO A 177 -21.89 -7.93 17.07
CA PRO A 177 -23.02 -8.84 17.26
C PRO A 177 -23.80 -9.05 15.96
N CYS A 178 -24.15 -10.31 15.65
CA CYS A 178 -25.03 -10.64 14.52
C CYS A 178 -26.48 -10.92 14.94
N GLY A 179 -26.78 -10.88 16.25
CA GLY A 179 -28.12 -11.10 16.80
C GLY A 179 -28.73 -12.43 16.33
N LYS A 180 -30.01 -12.42 15.92
CA LYS A 180 -30.72 -13.62 15.45
C LYS A 180 -30.25 -14.13 14.08
N ARG A 181 -29.28 -13.47 13.45
CA ARG A 181 -28.84 -13.76 12.07
C ARG A 181 -27.46 -14.37 12.01
N CYS A 182 -26.87 -14.68 13.17
CA CYS A 182 -25.65 -15.45 13.19
C CYS A 182 -25.89 -16.80 12.53
N LEU A 183 -25.08 -17.11 11.52
CA LEU A 183 -25.07 -18.43 10.92
C LEU A 183 -24.14 -19.35 11.71
N SER A 184 -24.39 -20.65 11.61
CA SER A 184 -23.49 -21.71 12.11
C SER A 184 -23.12 -21.61 13.60
N GLY A 185 -24.02 -21.08 14.42
CA GLY A 185 -23.82 -20.95 15.86
C GLY A 185 -22.85 -19.84 16.28
N GLY A 186 -22.41 -18.99 15.34
CA GLY A 186 -21.62 -17.80 15.64
C GLY A 186 -22.36 -16.86 16.59
N ARG A 187 -21.62 -15.99 17.27
CA ARG A 187 -22.19 -14.95 18.15
C ARG A 187 -21.81 -13.55 17.67
N GLY A 188 -20.78 -13.44 16.84
CA GLY A 188 -20.41 -12.21 16.16
C GLY A 188 -20.16 -12.40 14.68
N TYR A 189 -19.92 -11.30 13.98
CA TYR A 189 -19.57 -11.31 12.58
C TYR A 189 -18.48 -10.29 12.25
N ILE A 190 -17.79 -10.52 11.14
CA ILE A 190 -16.87 -9.59 10.48
C ILE A 190 -17.24 -9.57 8.99
N ALA A 191 -17.52 -8.40 8.43
CA ALA A 191 -17.68 -8.28 6.98
C ALA A 191 -16.34 -8.59 6.30
N ALA A 192 -16.37 -9.44 5.26
CA ALA A 192 -15.15 -9.94 4.63
C ALA A 192 -14.31 -8.83 3.97
N SER A 193 -14.92 -7.71 3.61
CA SER A 193 -14.25 -6.54 3.06
C SER A 193 -13.17 -5.98 3.97
N TYR A 194 -13.36 -5.95 5.30
CA TYR A 194 -12.31 -5.54 6.25
C TYR A 194 -11.10 -6.49 6.24
N VAL A 195 -11.37 -7.79 6.16
CA VAL A 195 -10.32 -8.82 6.12
C VAL A 195 -9.50 -8.68 4.85
N LYS A 196 -10.17 -8.65 3.69
CA LYS A 196 -9.54 -8.49 2.38
C LYS A 196 -8.76 -7.19 2.25
N TRP A 197 -9.25 -6.11 2.86
CA TRP A 197 -8.60 -4.80 2.84
C TRP A 197 -7.27 -4.81 3.61
N LEU A 198 -7.21 -5.47 4.76
CA LEU A 198 -5.97 -5.67 5.50
C LEU A 198 -5.02 -6.66 4.80
N GLU A 199 -5.54 -7.76 4.26
CA GLU A 199 -4.76 -8.76 3.54
C GLU A 199 -4.13 -8.18 2.26
N ALA A 200 -4.85 -7.32 1.54
CA ALA A 200 -4.34 -6.63 0.36
C ALA A 200 -3.15 -5.70 0.67
N ALA A 201 -3.02 -5.21 1.91
CA ALA A 201 -1.86 -4.44 2.37
C ALA A 201 -0.73 -5.31 2.97
N GLY A 202 -0.94 -6.63 3.06
CA GLY A 202 0.04 -7.60 3.54
C GLY A 202 0.01 -7.86 5.04
N ALA A 203 -1.17 -7.95 5.65
CA ALA A 203 -1.38 -8.47 7.00
C ALA A 203 -2.17 -9.78 6.98
N GLN A 204 -2.04 -10.55 8.06
CA GLN A 204 -2.96 -11.64 8.37
C GLN A 204 -3.92 -11.19 9.47
N VAL A 205 -5.15 -11.71 9.45
CA VAL A 205 -6.21 -11.26 10.37
C VAL A 205 -6.48 -12.28 11.47
N VAL A 206 -6.62 -11.76 12.69
CA VAL A 206 -7.05 -12.50 13.90
C VAL A 206 -8.41 -11.95 14.33
N PRO A 207 -9.51 -12.72 14.29
CA PRO A 207 -10.78 -12.26 14.81
C PRO A 207 -10.72 -12.10 16.33
N ILE A 208 -11.18 -10.95 16.84
CA ILE A 208 -11.34 -10.68 18.27
C ILE A 208 -12.84 -10.72 18.57
N PRO A 209 -13.37 -11.76 19.23
CA PRO A 209 -14.79 -11.83 19.49
C PRO A 209 -15.21 -10.85 20.60
N HIS A 210 -16.20 -10.00 20.32
CA HIS A 210 -16.63 -8.95 21.25
C HIS A 210 -17.25 -9.45 22.56
N TYR A 211 -17.68 -10.72 22.59
CA TYR A 211 -18.35 -11.37 23.72
C TYR A 211 -17.37 -12.12 24.65
N GLU A 212 -16.06 -12.09 24.36
CA GLU A 212 -15.04 -12.75 25.17
C GLU A 212 -14.66 -11.93 26.40
N THR A 213 -14.07 -12.58 27.40
CA THR A 213 -13.61 -11.89 28.61
C THR A 213 -12.37 -11.05 28.35
N HIS A 214 -12.12 -10.03 29.19
CA HIS A 214 -10.92 -9.20 29.08
C HIS A 214 -9.62 -10.03 29.19
N GLU A 215 -9.60 -11.12 29.95
CA GLU A 215 -8.43 -12.01 30.04
C GLU A 215 -8.18 -12.75 28.73
N ARG A 216 -9.24 -13.21 28.05
CA ARG A 216 -9.09 -13.88 26.76
C ARG A 216 -8.71 -12.89 25.67
N VAL A 217 -9.32 -11.70 25.66
CA VAL A 217 -8.98 -10.65 24.70
C VAL A 217 -7.55 -10.15 24.93
N SER A 218 -7.11 -9.90 26.17
CA SER A 218 -5.72 -9.53 26.48
C SER A 218 -4.72 -10.53 25.88
N LYS A 219 -4.99 -11.85 26.00
CA LYS A 219 -4.16 -12.88 25.40
C LYS A 219 -4.05 -12.72 23.88
N LEU A 220 -5.15 -12.44 23.18
CA LEU A 220 -5.16 -12.19 21.73
C LEU A 220 -4.43 -10.88 21.38
N LEU A 221 -4.66 -9.82 22.15
CA LEU A 221 -4.06 -8.51 21.91
C LEU A 221 -2.53 -8.52 22.01
N ARG A 222 -1.98 -9.36 22.90
CA ARG A 222 -0.52 -9.56 22.96
C ARG A 222 0.04 -10.28 21.74
N MET A 223 -0.78 -11.01 20.97
CA MET A 223 -0.34 -11.73 19.75
C MET A 223 -0.37 -10.85 18.50
N VAL A 224 -1.16 -9.79 18.50
CA VAL A 224 -1.33 -8.90 17.34
C VAL A 224 -0.47 -7.65 17.46
N SER A 225 -0.19 -7.04 16.32
CA SER A 225 0.57 -5.80 16.18
C SER A 225 -0.31 -4.57 16.01
N GLY A 226 -1.62 -4.76 15.83
CA GLY A 226 -2.61 -3.69 15.73
C GLY A 226 -4.03 -4.23 15.80
N VAL A 227 -4.99 -3.33 16.00
CA VAL A 227 -6.41 -3.67 16.13
C VAL A 227 -7.26 -2.78 15.24
N LEU A 228 -8.31 -3.33 14.65
CA LEU A 228 -9.31 -2.61 13.87
C LEU A 228 -10.70 -2.73 14.51
N PHE A 229 -11.34 -1.60 14.74
CA PHE A 229 -12.76 -1.48 15.08
C PHE A 229 -13.56 -1.22 13.80
N THR A 230 -14.40 -2.18 13.43
CA THR A 230 -15.17 -2.15 12.18
C THR A 230 -16.33 -1.15 12.24
N GLY A 231 -16.82 -0.74 11.08
CA GLY A 231 -18.13 -0.12 10.94
C GLY A 231 -19.27 -1.12 11.13
N GLY A 232 -20.50 -0.62 11.29
CA GLY A 232 -21.69 -1.43 11.49
C GLY A 232 -22.85 -0.63 12.09
N GLY A 233 -23.89 -1.32 12.58
CA GLY A 233 -25.10 -0.66 13.11
C GLY A 233 -25.53 -1.05 14.53
N ASP A 234 -25.41 -2.31 14.93
CA ASP A 234 -25.86 -2.80 16.25
C ASP A 234 -24.73 -3.51 17.00
N GLN A 235 -24.02 -2.77 17.86
CA GLN A 235 -22.84 -3.24 18.60
C GLN A 235 -23.13 -3.80 19.99
N GLY A 236 -24.23 -3.37 20.61
CA GLY A 236 -24.57 -3.74 21.99
C GLY A 236 -23.55 -3.31 23.07
N PRO A 237 -23.92 -3.42 24.36
CA PRO A 237 -23.13 -2.88 25.46
C PRO A 237 -21.81 -3.63 25.73
N GLN A 238 -21.69 -4.89 25.30
CA GLN A 238 -20.45 -5.66 25.49
C GLN A 238 -19.34 -5.12 24.61
N TRP A 239 -19.65 -4.79 23.35
CA TRP A 239 -18.70 -4.21 22.42
C TRP A 239 -18.24 -2.82 22.86
N ASP A 240 -19.16 -1.99 23.37
CA ASP A 240 -18.82 -0.67 23.92
C ASP A 240 -17.84 -0.79 25.10
N LYS A 241 -18.14 -1.67 26.06
CA LYS A 241 -17.25 -1.91 27.20
C LYS A 241 -15.88 -2.43 26.77
N LEU A 242 -15.86 -3.35 25.81
CA LEU A 242 -14.62 -3.95 25.34
C LEU A 242 -13.75 -2.93 24.60
N THR A 243 -14.31 -2.14 23.68
CA THR A 243 -13.55 -1.10 22.97
C THR A 243 -12.98 -0.05 23.92
N GLU A 244 -13.74 0.38 24.93
CA GLU A 244 -13.24 1.28 25.97
C GLU A 244 -12.12 0.66 26.79
N TRP A 245 -12.26 -0.62 27.16
CA TRP A 245 -11.22 -1.35 27.85
C TRP A 245 -9.96 -1.48 26.99
N ILE A 246 -10.07 -1.81 25.70
CA ILE A 246 -8.93 -1.89 24.77
C ILE A 246 -8.18 -0.56 24.75
N ILE A 247 -8.88 0.57 24.58
CA ILE A 247 -8.24 1.90 24.55
C ILE A 247 -7.55 2.22 25.88
N LYS A 248 -8.19 1.94 27.02
CA LYS A 248 -7.57 2.13 28.34
C LYS A 248 -6.36 1.22 28.53
N ALA A 249 -6.41 -0.02 28.05
CA ALA A 249 -5.34 -0.99 28.20
C ALA A 249 -4.08 -0.59 27.43
N ARG A 250 -4.16 0.27 26.40
CA ARG A 250 -3.00 0.83 25.70
C ARG A 250 -2.06 1.65 26.58
N ALA A 251 -2.51 2.08 27.75
CA ALA A 251 -1.69 2.81 28.72
C ALA A 251 -0.92 1.87 29.67
N THR A 252 -1.16 0.56 29.63
CA THR A 252 -0.41 -0.41 30.45
C THR A 252 0.87 -0.83 29.73
N GLU A 253 1.86 -1.32 30.47
CA GLU A 253 3.07 -1.91 29.88
C GLU A 253 2.75 -3.08 28.94
N GLU A 254 1.66 -3.81 29.21
CA GLU A 254 1.28 -5.00 28.46
C GLU A 254 0.89 -4.67 27.01
N LEU A 255 0.20 -3.55 26.78
CA LEU A 255 -0.32 -3.14 25.46
C LEU A 255 0.11 -1.73 25.06
N ALA A 256 1.19 -1.22 25.67
CA ALA A 256 1.69 0.14 25.53
C ALA A 256 1.68 0.61 24.07
N GLY A 257 0.82 1.57 23.74
CA GLY A 257 0.77 2.18 22.40
C GLY A 257 0.31 1.27 21.26
N LEU A 258 -0.36 0.13 21.52
CA LEU A 258 -0.88 -0.76 20.46
C LEU A 258 -1.66 0.03 19.39
N PRO A 259 -1.29 -0.04 18.10
CA PRO A 259 -1.99 0.67 17.03
C PRO A 259 -3.47 0.30 16.94
N VAL A 260 -4.35 1.31 16.80
CA VAL A 260 -5.80 1.09 16.63
C VAL A 260 -6.31 1.87 15.42
N TRP A 261 -7.08 1.19 14.57
CA TRP A 261 -7.83 1.76 13.47
C TRP A 261 -9.34 1.72 13.75
N GLY A 262 -10.07 2.79 13.44
CA GLY A 262 -11.55 2.81 13.49
C GLY A 262 -12.17 3.19 12.16
N THR A 263 -13.22 2.47 11.74
CA THR A 263 -13.99 2.79 10.52
C THR A 263 -15.46 3.00 10.87
N CYS A 264 -16.08 4.09 10.41
CA CYS A 264 -17.49 4.43 10.65
C CYS A 264 -17.89 4.28 12.14
N LEU A 265 -18.62 3.23 12.53
CA LEU A 265 -18.94 2.93 13.94
C LEU A 265 -17.69 2.88 14.84
N GLY A 266 -16.56 2.35 14.34
CA GLY A 266 -15.28 2.38 15.03
C GLY A 266 -14.75 3.81 15.25
N PHE A 267 -14.92 4.70 14.25
CA PHE A 267 -14.60 6.13 14.38
C PHE A 267 -15.49 6.79 15.44
N GLU A 268 -16.80 6.57 15.36
CA GLU A 268 -17.80 7.08 16.30
C GLU A 268 -17.48 6.65 17.73
N ARG A 269 -17.04 5.40 17.91
CA ARG A 269 -16.65 4.89 19.21
C ARG A 269 -15.38 5.57 19.74
N LEU A 270 -14.34 5.66 18.92
CA LEU A 270 -13.07 6.26 19.31
C LEU A 270 -13.22 7.73 19.68
N ILE A 271 -14.02 8.49 18.93
CA ILE A 271 -14.25 9.91 19.23
C ILE A 271 -15.06 10.12 20.52
N ARG A 272 -16.03 9.25 20.84
CA ARG A 272 -16.75 9.27 22.13
C ARG A 272 -15.81 8.99 23.31
N ILE A 273 -14.94 7.98 23.17
CA ILE A 273 -13.95 7.64 24.21
C ILE A 273 -12.97 8.81 24.40
N ALA A 274 -12.48 9.40 23.31
CA ALA A 274 -11.57 10.55 23.36
C ALA A 274 -12.21 11.81 23.96
N ALA A 275 -13.50 12.03 23.72
CA ALA A 275 -14.26 13.12 24.30
C ALA A 275 -14.64 12.89 25.77
N GLY A 276 -14.65 11.63 26.22
CA GLY A 276 -15.28 11.25 27.49
C GLY A 276 -16.78 11.58 27.55
N ASN A 277 -17.42 11.78 26.39
CA ASN A 277 -18.80 12.25 26.31
C ASN A 277 -19.50 11.70 25.07
N ASP A 278 -20.52 10.89 25.32
CA ASP A 278 -21.34 10.23 24.32
C ASP A 278 -22.18 11.19 23.46
N SER A 279 -22.46 12.40 23.96
CA SER A 279 -23.25 13.41 23.26
C SER A 279 -22.48 14.13 22.16
N ILE A 280 -21.21 13.77 21.92
CA ILE A 280 -20.41 14.33 20.82
C ILE A 280 -20.92 13.93 19.43
N LEU A 281 -21.73 12.87 19.33
CA LEU A 281 -22.36 12.50 18.07
C LEU A 281 -23.67 13.24 17.88
N GLU A 282 -23.85 13.81 16.69
CA GLU A 282 -25.12 14.36 16.22
C GLU A 282 -25.52 13.69 14.91
N SER A 283 -26.81 13.76 14.57
CA SER A 283 -27.28 13.26 13.28
C SER A 283 -26.61 14.05 12.14
N THR A 284 -26.14 13.33 11.14
CA THR A 284 -25.46 13.84 9.95
C THR A 284 -26.22 13.50 8.66
N PRO A 285 -27.40 14.11 8.41
CA PRO A 285 -28.18 13.83 7.20
C PRO A 285 -27.37 14.08 5.93
N GLY A 286 -27.57 13.26 4.89
CA GLY A 286 -26.89 13.41 3.60
C GLY A 286 -25.43 12.93 3.60
N ALA A 287 -25.08 12.04 4.52
CA ALA A 287 -23.86 11.24 4.53
C ALA A 287 -24.14 9.72 4.47
N ASP A 288 -25.40 9.34 4.25
CA ASP A 288 -25.80 7.95 4.02
C ASP A 288 -25.80 7.62 2.52
N ASP A 289 -25.34 6.41 2.19
CA ASP A 289 -25.18 5.86 0.83
C ASP A 289 -24.67 6.86 -0.23
N VAL A 290 -23.53 7.50 0.05
CA VAL A 290 -22.97 8.52 -0.84
C VAL A 290 -21.44 8.56 -0.81
N SER A 291 -20.83 8.64 -2.00
CA SER A 291 -19.40 8.93 -2.12
C SER A 291 -19.15 10.43 -1.99
N LEU A 292 -18.27 10.84 -1.09
CA LEU A 292 -17.90 12.24 -0.85
C LEU A 292 -16.40 12.45 -1.08
N ARG A 293 -15.99 13.72 -1.14
CA ARG A 293 -14.60 14.14 -1.20
C ARG A 293 -14.12 14.58 0.18
N LEU A 294 -12.83 14.45 0.43
CA LEU A 294 -12.17 14.90 1.64
C LEU A 294 -11.62 16.32 1.48
N LYS A 295 -11.91 17.19 2.42
CA LYS A 295 -11.21 18.46 2.59
C LYS A 295 -10.11 18.24 3.62
N TRP A 296 -8.90 17.99 3.14
CA TRP A 296 -7.72 17.83 3.99
C TRP A 296 -7.35 19.14 4.70
N ILE A 297 -6.94 19.02 5.95
CA ILE A 297 -6.42 20.10 6.79
C ILE A 297 -4.92 19.88 6.92
N GLN A 298 -4.11 20.89 6.60
CA GLN A 298 -2.66 20.80 6.73
C GLN A 298 -2.22 20.84 8.20
N ASP A 299 -1.48 19.82 8.62
CA ASP A 299 -0.79 19.69 9.89
C ASP A 299 0.52 18.90 9.71
N GLU A 300 1.65 19.62 9.73
CA GLU A 300 2.99 19.05 9.55
C GLU A 300 3.36 18.00 10.62
N ASN A 301 2.65 17.96 11.75
CA ASN A 301 2.89 17.01 12.84
C ASN A 301 2.09 15.71 12.68
N SER A 302 1.27 15.56 11.65
CA SER A 302 0.51 14.33 11.44
C SER A 302 1.35 13.23 10.80
N ALA A 303 1.29 12.01 11.33
CA ALA A 303 1.97 10.87 10.71
C ALA A 303 1.28 10.49 9.39
N LEU A 304 -0.06 10.52 9.37
CA LEU A 304 -0.85 10.30 8.15
C LEU A 304 -0.49 11.34 7.09
N GLU A 305 -0.44 12.62 7.45
CA GLU A 305 -0.06 13.70 6.52
C GLU A 305 1.37 13.59 5.98
N ARG A 306 2.32 13.21 6.83
CA ARG A 306 3.72 13.06 6.42
C ARG A 306 3.91 11.89 5.45
N ASP A 307 3.28 10.75 5.73
CA ASP A 307 3.32 9.58 4.84
C ASP A 307 2.52 9.79 3.56
N SER A 308 1.54 10.68 3.62
CA SER A 308 0.72 11.08 2.48
C SER A 308 1.29 12.23 1.66
N GLY A 309 2.19 13.04 2.23
CA GLY A 309 2.81 14.19 1.59
C GLY A 309 1.94 15.44 1.54
N ALA A 310 0.91 15.56 2.39
CA ALA A 310 -0.07 16.67 2.33
C ALA A 310 0.54 18.00 2.78
N ALA A 311 1.60 17.95 3.59
CA ALA A 311 2.30 19.12 4.09
C ALA A 311 2.97 19.95 2.99
N ARG A 312 3.21 19.40 1.79
CA ARG A 312 3.97 20.09 0.73
C ARG A 312 3.50 19.80 -0.68
N ALA A 313 2.27 20.21 -0.99
CA ALA A 313 1.85 20.49 -2.37
C ALA A 313 2.49 21.79 -2.95
N SER A 314 3.68 22.16 -2.48
CA SER A 314 4.49 23.26 -3.01
C SER A 314 5.92 22.75 -3.17
N CYS A 315 6.37 22.69 -4.43
CA CYS A 315 7.73 22.45 -4.91
C CYS A 315 8.79 22.11 -3.85
N ASP A 316 8.98 20.82 -3.58
CA ASP A 316 10.27 20.13 -3.41
C ASP A 316 9.97 18.72 -2.89
N LEU A 317 10.61 17.71 -3.48
CA LEU A 317 10.39 16.27 -3.22
C LEU A 317 10.03 15.99 -1.76
N ALA A 318 8.82 15.44 -1.55
CA ALA A 318 8.37 14.92 -0.26
C ALA A 318 9.34 13.84 0.22
N LYS A 319 10.32 14.21 1.05
CA LYS A 319 11.22 13.26 1.70
C LYS A 319 10.41 12.46 2.73
N GLY A 320 9.83 11.35 2.30
CA GLY A 320 9.17 10.36 3.18
C GLY A 320 7.80 9.88 2.71
N ALA A 321 7.05 10.66 1.94
CA ALA A 321 5.78 10.23 1.38
C ALA A 321 6.01 9.43 0.10
N SER A 322 5.36 8.27 -0.03
CA SER A 322 5.35 7.58 -1.33
C SER A 322 4.55 8.39 -2.35
N GLN A 323 4.95 8.37 -3.62
CA GLN A 323 4.21 9.02 -4.72
C GLN A 323 2.73 8.56 -4.76
N VAL A 324 2.48 7.31 -4.38
CA VAL A 324 1.14 6.69 -4.30
C VAL A 324 0.29 7.39 -3.24
N SER A 325 0.88 7.73 -2.10
CA SER A 325 0.18 8.38 -1.01
C SER A 325 -0.26 9.82 -1.35
N ILE A 326 0.59 10.56 -2.07
CA ILE A 326 0.27 11.91 -2.58
C ILE A 326 -0.89 11.84 -3.57
N GLN A 327 -0.87 10.86 -4.47
CA GLN A 327 -1.91 10.65 -5.46
C GLN A 327 -3.25 10.28 -4.80
N ALA A 328 -3.25 9.43 -3.77
CA ALA A 328 -4.45 9.02 -3.04
C ALA A 328 -5.15 10.22 -2.36
N MET A 329 -4.40 11.08 -1.67
CA MET A 329 -4.99 12.27 -1.06
C MET A 329 -5.46 13.31 -2.06
N HIS A 330 -4.67 13.57 -3.11
CA HIS A 330 -5.10 14.48 -4.16
C HIS A 330 -6.38 13.96 -4.82
N ALA A 331 -6.44 12.66 -5.10
CA ALA A 331 -7.63 12.02 -5.65
C ALA A 331 -8.86 12.20 -4.73
N THR A 332 -8.72 11.89 -3.44
CA THR A 332 -9.81 12.06 -2.46
C THR A 332 -10.19 13.53 -2.24
N SER A 333 -9.31 14.49 -2.53
CA SER A 333 -9.62 15.92 -2.35
C SER A 333 -10.39 16.55 -3.50
N VAL A 334 -10.18 16.05 -4.72
CA VAL A 334 -10.81 16.60 -5.93
C VAL A 334 -12.04 15.82 -6.40
N ARG A 335 -12.22 14.58 -5.95
CA ARG A 335 -13.27 13.67 -6.43
C ARG A 335 -14.03 13.01 -5.28
N ASN A 336 -15.30 12.74 -5.53
CA ASN A 336 -16.18 12.03 -4.61
C ASN A 336 -15.93 10.52 -4.69
N MET A 337 -15.13 9.97 -3.76
CA MET A 337 -14.72 8.56 -3.79
C MET A 337 -14.59 7.90 -2.41
N THR A 338 -14.80 8.65 -1.33
CA THR A 338 -14.88 8.06 0.01
C THR A 338 -16.34 7.72 0.27
N TYR A 339 -16.66 6.43 0.32
CA TYR A 339 -18.05 5.99 0.47
C TYR A 339 -18.51 6.13 1.92
N ASN A 340 -19.55 6.94 2.14
CA ASN A 340 -20.15 7.21 3.44
C ASN A 340 -21.50 6.47 3.53
N HIS A 341 -21.76 5.88 4.69
CA HIS A 341 -22.97 5.11 4.98
C HIS A 341 -23.26 5.21 6.48
N HIS A 342 -23.56 6.42 6.96
CA HIS A 342 -23.74 6.69 8.38
C HIS A 342 -24.79 7.79 8.62
N ASP A 343 -25.59 7.59 9.67
CA ASP A 343 -26.60 8.56 10.13
C ASP A 343 -26.08 9.53 11.19
N TRP A 344 -24.96 9.20 11.82
CA TRP A 344 -24.35 9.93 12.94
C TRP A 344 -22.90 10.28 12.63
N GLY A 345 -22.42 11.37 13.23
CA GLY A 345 -21.04 11.80 13.10
C GLY A 345 -20.77 13.01 13.98
N VAL A 346 -19.65 13.69 13.74
CA VAL A 346 -19.26 14.89 14.51
C VAL A 346 -19.15 16.08 13.57
N TRP A 347 -19.99 17.10 13.78
CA TRP A 347 -19.86 18.34 13.02
C TRP A 347 -18.59 19.09 13.41
N SER A 348 -17.97 19.78 12.45
CA SER A 348 -16.68 20.46 12.68
C SER A 348 -16.78 21.57 13.74
N ASP A 349 -17.88 22.31 13.76
CA ASP A 349 -18.19 23.35 14.75
C ASP A 349 -18.58 22.75 16.12
N GLN A 350 -19.17 21.57 16.13
CA GLN A 350 -19.54 20.86 17.34
C GLN A 350 -18.32 20.39 18.11
N LEU A 351 -17.26 19.93 17.43
CA LEU A 351 -16.05 19.44 18.06
C LEU A 351 -15.44 20.46 19.04
N LEU A 352 -15.55 21.75 18.72
CA LEU A 352 -15.08 22.88 19.55
C LEU A 352 -15.73 22.91 20.96
N ARG A 353 -16.87 22.24 21.15
CA ARG A 353 -17.55 22.13 22.44
C ARG A 353 -16.99 21.02 23.34
N TYR A 354 -16.05 20.21 22.83
CA TYR A 354 -15.48 19.05 23.51
C TYR A 354 -13.95 19.17 23.61
N PRO A 355 -13.44 19.97 24.57
CA PRO A 355 -12.00 20.23 24.68
C PRO A 355 -11.16 18.98 24.94
N GLU A 356 -11.72 17.95 25.60
CA GLU A 356 -11.01 16.66 25.74
C GLU A 356 -10.88 15.91 24.41
N ALA A 357 -11.88 16.00 23.52
CA ALA A 357 -11.78 15.42 22.18
C ALA A 357 -10.70 16.13 21.38
N GLU A 358 -10.67 17.47 21.40
CA GLU A 358 -9.59 18.23 20.79
C GLU A 358 -8.24 17.86 21.40
N LYS A 359 -8.10 17.82 22.72
CA LYS A 359 -6.85 17.45 23.38
C LYS A 359 -6.35 16.07 22.95
N ASN A 360 -7.25 15.12 22.72
CA ASN A 360 -6.89 13.74 22.40
C ASN A 360 -6.84 13.43 20.90
N LEU A 361 -7.43 14.26 20.04
CA LEU A 361 -7.54 14.02 18.61
C LEU A 361 -7.10 15.23 17.78
N ARG A 362 -6.50 14.94 16.64
CA ARG A 362 -6.21 15.87 15.56
C ARG A 362 -7.16 15.56 14.40
N VAL A 363 -7.86 16.56 13.91
CA VAL A 363 -8.68 16.43 12.69
C VAL A 363 -7.78 16.62 11.47
N LEU A 364 -7.81 15.64 10.57
CA LEU A 364 -6.98 15.63 9.36
C LEU A 364 -7.78 15.92 8.09
N ALA A 365 -9.07 15.56 8.08
CA ALA A 365 -9.95 15.92 6.99
C ALA A 365 -11.40 16.03 7.45
N THR A 366 -12.15 16.85 6.73
CA THR A 366 -13.60 16.96 6.84
C THR A 366 -14.27 16.54 5.53
N SER A 367 -15.56 16.20 5.60
CA SER A 367 -16.42 16.02 4.43
C SER A 367 -17.64 16.92 4.57
N ARG A 368 -18.29 17.24 3.46
CA ARG A 368 -19.48 18.09 3.45
C ARG A 368 -20.72 17.24 3.20
N SER A 369 -21.67 17.30 4.14
CA SER A 369 -22.99 16.68 3.97
C SER A 369 -23.65 17.20 2.68
N HIS A 370 -24.14 16.28 1.85
CA HIS A 370 -24.80 16.65 0.61
C HIS A 370 -26.19 17.26 0.84
N ALA A 371 -26.86 16.90 1.93
CA ALA A 371 -28.22 17.38 2.25
C ALA A 371 -28.22 18.73 2.97
N VAL A 372 -27.30 18.94 3.91
CA VAL A 372 -27.28 20.12 4.80
C VAL A 372 -26.19 21.12 4.39
N GLY A 373 -25.20 20.69 3.61
CA GLY A 373 -24.09 21.55 3.18
C GLY A 373 -23.11 21.90 4.30
N LYS A 374 -23.19 21.26 5.47
CA LYS A 374 -22.33 21.48 6.64
C LYS A 374 -21.13 20.50 6.64
N GLU A 375 -19.99 20.91 7.18
CA GLU A 375 -18.79 20.08 7.28
C GLU A 375 -18.79 19.21 8.56
N PHE A 376 -18.57 17.91 8.40
CA PHE A 376 -18.35 16.95 9.47
C PHE A 376 -16.93 16.38 9.42
N VAL A 377 -16.43 15.93 10.56
CA VAL A 377 -15.10 15.34 10.70
C VAL A 377 -15.09 13.97 10.00
N ALA A 378 -14.15 13.77 9.08
CA ALA A 378 -14.07 12.56 8.27
C ALA A 378 -12.83 11.71 8.57
N VAL A 379 -11.73 12.33 9.00
CA VAL A 379 -10.47 11.65 9.34
C VAL A 379 -9.90 12.27 10.61
N VAL A 380 -9.54 11.43 11.58
CA VAL A 380 -8.82 11.84 12.79
C VAL A 380 -7.59 10.98 13.04
N GLU A 381 -6.63 11.59 13.71
CA GLU A 381 -5.45 10.94 14.27
C GLU A 381 -5.39 11.27 15.76
N GLY A 382 -5.08 10.28 16.57
CA GLY A 382 -4.92 10.45 18.00
C GLY A 382 -3.62 11.15 18.36
N ARG A 383 -3.66 11.88 19.46
CA ARG A 383 -2.51 12.54 20.07
C ARG A 383 -2.56 12.36 21.59
N ASN A 384 -1.44 12.64 22.26
CA ASN A 384 -1.32 12.47 23.71
C ASN A 384 -1.68 11.02 24.13
N ALA A 385 -2.67 10.83 25.00
CA ALA A 385 -3.09 9.50 25.44
C ALA A 385 -3.66 8.61 24.31
N PHE A 386 -4.01 9.20 23.17
CA PHE A 386 -4.52 8.52 21.99
C PHE A 386 -3.48 8.39 20.86
N ASP A 387 -2.22 8.76 21.10
CA ASP A 387 -1.16 8.53 20.11
C ASP A 387 -1.16 7.07 19.65
N GLY A 388 -1.01 6.83 18.34
CA GLY A 388 -1.17 5.51 17.72
C GLY A 388 -2.61 5.06 17.44
N VAL A 389 -3.59 5.98 17.46
CA VAL A 389 -4.99 5.74 17.06
C VAL A 389 -5.31 6.51 15.79
N TRP A 390 -5.94 5.89 14.81
CA TRP A 390 -6.44 6.55 13.60
C TRP A 390 -7.86 6.11 13.32
N ALA A 391 -8.67 7.02 12.77
CA ALA A 391 -10.03 6.66 12.42
C ALA A 391 -10.57 7.45 11.24
N VAL A 392 -11.45 6.80 10.48
CA VAL A 392 -12.15 7.36 9.32
C VAL A 392 -13.65 7.14 9.45
N GLN A 393 -14.45 8.16 9.14
CA GLN A 393 -15.92 8.08 9.20
C GLN A 393 -16.51 7.31 8.00
N PHE A 394 -15.82 7.35 6.85
CA PHE A 394 -16.19 6.64 5.63
C PHE A 394 -15.62 5.21 5.60
N HIS A 395 -15.94 4.46 4.55
CA HIS A 395 -15.59 3.05 4.38
C HIS A 395 -14.54 2.81 3.28
N PRO A 396 -13.23 2.81 3.58
CA PRO A 396 -12.18 2.57 2.60
C PRO A 396 -12.13 1.12 2.09
N GLU A 397 -12.74 0.17 2.80
CA GLU A 397 -12.78 -1.24 2.41
C GLU A 397 -13.76 -1.51 1.26
N LYS A 398 -14.83 -0.72 1.16
CA LYS A 398 -15.96 -1.00 0.26
C LYS A 398 -15.64 -0.85 -1.23
N PRO A 399 -14.92 0.19 -1.70
CA PRO A 399 -14.62 0.36 -3.12
C PRO A 399 -13.98 -0.85 -3.82
N SER A 400 -13.20 -1.63 -3.08
CA SER A 400 -12.50 -2.81 -3.63
C SER A 400 -13.29 -4.11 -3.51
N PHE A 401 -14.20 -4.22 -2.53
CA PHE A 401 -14.69 -5.53 -2.07
C PHE A 401 -16.21 -5.65 -1.91
N GLU A 402 -16.98 -4.55 -1.97
CA GLU A 402 -18.43 -4.60 -1.84
C GLU A 402 -19.15 -4.19 -3.12
N TRP A 403 -19.96 -5.08 -3.69
CA TRP A 403 -20.48 -4.93 -5.06
C TRP A 403 -22.00 -4.88 -5.15
N SER A 404 -22.67 -4.60 -4.04
CA SER A 404 -24.13 -4.49 -4.02
C SER A 404 -24.57 -3.36 -4.95
N SER A 405 -25.33 -3.71 -6.00
CA SER A 405 -25.79 -2.75 -7.02
C SER A 405 -26.73 -1.66 -6.49
N LYS A 406 -27.16 -1.78 -5.23
CA LYS A 406 -28.01 -0.80 -4.54
C LYS A 406 -27.23 0.31 -3.86
N LEU A 407 -25.91 0.17 -3.74
CA LEU A 407 -25.06 1.11 -3.01
C LEU A 407 -24.32 2.01 -4.00
N ALA A 408 -24.24 3.30 -3.67
CA ALA A 408 -23.57 4.32 -4.48
C ALA A 408 -22.04 4.35 -4.24
N ILE A 409 -21.40 3.17 -4.29
CA ILE A 409 -19.97 3.01 -4.10
C ILE A 409 -19.24 3.34 -5.41
N ASP A 410 -18.24 4.23 -5.36
CA ASP A 410 -17.36 4.49 -6.50
C ASP A 410 -16.33 3.34 -6.63
N HIS A 411 -16.47 2.53 -7.67
CA HIS A 411 -15.56 1.44 -8.03
C HIS A 411 -14.51 1.83 -9.08
N SER A 412 -14.34 3.11 -9.38
CA SER A 412 -13.32 3.56 -10.30
C SER A 412 -11.92 3.12 -9.84
N ARG A 413 -11.01 2.87 -10.78
CA ARG A 413 -9.62 2.49 -10.48
C ARG A 413 -8.97 3.45 -9.47
N ILE A 414 -9.24 4.74 -9.61
CA ILE A 414 -8.69 5.79 -8.76
C ILE A 414 -9.29 5.71 -7.34
N SER A 415 -10.59 5.41 -7.21
CA SER A 415 -11.22 5.16 -5.91
C SER A 415 -10.61 3.97 -5.20
N VAL A 416 -10.40 2.85 -5.92
CA VAL A 416 -9.76 1.64 -5.39
C VAL A 416 -8.33 1.94 -4.89
N GLU A 417 -7.51 2.58 -5.72
CA GLU A 417 -6.13 2.96 -5.35
C GLU A 417 -6.10 3.90 -4.14
N ALA A 418 -6.95 4.93 -4.15
CA ALA A 418 -6.97 5.94 -3.10
C ALA A 418 -7.49 5.41 -1.75
N ASN A 419 -8.44 4.47 -1.76
CA ASN A 419 -8.97 3.89 -0.54
C ASN A 419 -8.09 2.73 0.00
N ARG A 420 -7.28 2.09 -0.85
CA ARG A 420 -6.25 1.14 -0.40
C ARG A 420 -5.15 1.82 0.41
N PHE A 421 -4.79 3.07 0.08
CA PHE A 421 -3.76 3.84 0.77
C PHE A 421 -3.94 3.84 2.31
N PHE A 422 -5.18 3.91 2.80
CA PHE A 422 -5.45 3.90 4.24
C PHE A 422 -5.05 2.57 4.91
N ALA A 423 -5.14 1.43 4.21
CA ALA A 423 -4.64 0.15 4.72
C ALA A 423 -3.12 0.11 4.72
N ASP A 424 -2.51 0.57 3.63
CA ASP A 424 -1.05 0.59 3.48
C ASP A 424 -0.41 1.49 4.57
N PHE A 425 -1.01 2.64 4.84
CA PHE A 425 -0.64 3.52 5.95
C PHE A 425 -0.82 2.83 7.31
N PHE A 426 -1.99 2.24 7.58
CA PHE A 426 -2.21 1.60 8.87
C PHE A 426 -1.18 0.48 9.09
N LEU A 427 -0.91 -0.33 8.05
CA LEU A 427 0.07 -1.39 8.16
C LEU A 427 1.52 -0.91 8.25
N SER A 428 1.89 0.26 7.71
CA SER A 428 3.22 0.81 7.98
C SER A 428 3.40 1.08 9.47
N ARG A 429 2.38 1.63 10.14
CA ARG A 429 2.36 1.83 11.60
C ARG A 429 2.34 0.52 12.38
N VAL A 430 1.53 -0.46 11.97
CA VAL A 430 1.49 -1.79 12.61
C VAL A 430 2.86 -2.48 12.56
N ARG A 431 3.63 -2.30 11.48
CA ARG A 431 4.94 -2.94 11.34
C ARG A 431 6.01 -2.37 12.28
N GLU A 432 5.83 -1.14 12.75
CA GLU A 432 6.65 -0.51 13.78
C GLU A 432 6.36 -1.06 15.19
N HIS A 433 5.30 -1.88 15.36
CA HIS A 433 4.81 -2.35 16.65
C HIS A 433 4.87 -3.89 16.75
N PRO A 434 5.97 -4.48 17.26
CA PRO A 434 6.08 -5.94 17.42
C PRO A 434 5.08 -6.52 18.43
N PRO A 435 4.60 -7.76 18.23
CA PRO A 435 3.66 -8.39 19.15
C PRO A 435 4.31 -8.59 20.54
N ARG A 436 3.56 -8.30 21.61
CA ARG A 436 4.08 -8.30 23.00
C ARG A 436 4.27 -9.70 23.58
N ARG A 437 3.57 -10.70 23.04
CA ARG A 437 3.76 -12.12 23.37
C ARG A 437 5.08 -12.68 22.81
N GLY A 438 5.78 -11.91 21.96
CA GLY A 438 6.88 -12.43 21.16
C GLY A 438 6.38 -13.32 20.02
N CYS A 439 7.27 -14.10 19.44
CA CYS A 439 6.96 -14.92 18.28
C CYS A 439 6.05 -16.09 18.62
N LEU A 440 4.99 -16.25 17.84
CA LEU A 440 4.13 -17.41 17.91
C LEU A 440 4.79 -18.58 17.21
N THR A 441 4.57 -19.79 17.73
CA THR A 441 4.85 -20.98 16.93
C THR A 441 3.89 -21.05 15.73
N PRO A 442 4.27 -21.72 14.61
CA PRO A 442 3.38 -21.85 13.45
C PRO A 442 2.01 -22.45 13.81
N SER A 443 1.96 -23.37 14.78
CA SER A 443 0.69 -23.96 15.24
C SER A 443 -0.17 -22.96 16.03
N GLU A 444 0.44 -22.11 16.85
CA GLU A 444 -0.30 -21.09 17.60
C GLU A 444 -0.83 -20.00 16.67
N GLU A 445 0.01 -19.52 15.75
CA GLU A 445 -0.42 -18.58 14.71
C GLU A 445 -1.60 -19.17 13.92
N ALA A 446 -1.44 -20.36 13.35
CA ALA A 446 -2.49 -21.02 12.58
C ALA A 446 -3.80 -21.18 13.37
N SER A 447 -3.75 -21.38 14.68
CA SER A 447 -4.94 -21.59 15.52
C SER A 447 -5.80 -20.33 15.76
N VAL A 448 -5.25 -19.14 15.51
CA VAL A 448 -5.93 -17.86 15.78
C VAL A 448 -6.33 -17.10 14.52
N LEU A 449 -5.94 -17.57 13.33
CA LEU A 449 -6.21 -16.86 12.08
C LEU A 449 -7.67 -16.94 11.65
N ILE A 450 -8.10 -15.92 10.90
CA ILE A 450 -9.43 -15.85 10.28
C ILE A 450 -9.71 -17.04 9.34
N TYR A 451 -8.67 -17.70 8.81
CA TYR A 451 -8.80 -18.85 7.92
C TYR A 451 -9.45 -20.08 8.56
N ASN A 452 -9.56 -20.12 9.89
CA ASN A 452 -10.30 -21.16 10.60
C ASN A 452 -11.82 -20.98 10.53
N TYR A 453 -12.30 -19.86 9.99
CA TYR A 453 -13.72 -19.52 9.94
C TYR A 453 -14.25 -19.60 8.50
N PRO A 454 -15.37 -20.31 8.27
CA PRO A 454 -15.98 -20.36 6.95
C PRO A 454 -16.52 -18.98 6.55
N LEU A 455 -16.30 -18.65 5.27
CA LEU A 455 -16.83 -17.44 4.65
C LEU A 455 -18.20 -17.72 4.03
N TYR A 456 -19.18 -16.86 4.32
CA TYR A 456 -20.55 -17.02 3.82
C TYR A 456 -20.88 -15.92 2.83
N PHE A 457 -21.46 -16.29 1.69
CA PHE A 457 -22.01 -15.35 0.73
C PHE A 457 -23.31 -14.72 1.26
N THR A 458 -23.24 -13.47 1.67
CA THR A 458 -24.35 -12.68 2.22
C THR A 458 -24.85 -11.59 1.26
N GLY A 459 -24.27 -11.44 0.07
CA GLY A 459 -24.73 -10.42 -0.89
C GLY A 459 -26.21 -10.58 -1.27
N TRP A 460 -26.68 -11.84 -1.35
CA TRP A 460 -28.08 -12.18 -1.64
C TRP A 460 -28.98 -12.28 -0.39
N MET A 461 -28.40 -12.50 0.79
CA MET A 461 -29.09 -12.59 2.08
C MET A 461 -28.89 -11.27 2.83
N GLY A 462 -29.92 -10.45 3.01
CA GLY A 462 -29.81 -9.17 3.75
C GLY A 462 -28.85 -9.23 4.96
N SER A 463 -27.94 -8.25 5.05
CA SER A 463 -26.82 -8.28 6.01
C SER A 463 -27.28 -8.51 7.44
N PRO A 464 -26.47 -9.18 8.30
CA PRO A 464 -26.71 -9.22 9.74
C PRO A 464 -26.92 -7.79 10.29
N GLY A 465 -28.09 -7.51 10.90
CA GLY A 465 -28.45 -6.17 11.41
C GLY A 465 -29.55 -5.39 10.64
N VAL A 466 -29.83 -5.65 9.34
CA VAL A 466 -30.88 -4.92 8.55
C VAL A 466 -31.92 -5.82 7.84
N ASP A 467 -33.23 -5.50 7.89
CA ASP A 467 -34.40 -6.34 7.47
C ASP A 467 -34.17 -7.29 6.25
N ALA A 468 -34.54 -8.57 6.42
CA ALA A 468 -34.18 -9.74 5.60
C ALA A 468 -34.86 -9.82 4.20
N ARG A 469 -35.42 -8.71 3.70
CA ARG A 469 -36.12 -8.63 2.40
C ARG A 469 -35.36 -7.83 1.35
N LYS A 470 -34.09 -7.51 1.59
CA LYS A 470 -33.22 -6.71 0.73
C LYS A 470 -31.87 -7.43 0.56
N GLU A 471 -31.23 -7.31 -0.61
CA GLU A 471 -29.82 -7.67 -0.82
C GLU A 471 -28.95 -7.10 0.32
N GLY A 472 -27.92 -7.83 0.72
CA GLY A 472 -27.02 -7.42 1.80
C GLY A 472 -26.15 -6.23 1.44
N TYR A 473 -25.77 -5.45 2.46
CA TYR A 473 -24.72 -4.43 2.41
C TYR A 473 -23.30 -5.01 2.35
N PHE A 474 -23.17 -6.31 2.63
CA PHE A 474 -21.93 -7.07 2.60
C PHE A 474 -22.08 -8.27 1.68
N THR A 475 -21.18 -8.38 0.72
CA THR A 475 -21.08 -9.46 -0.26
C THR A 475 -20.80 -10.77 0.44
N GLU A 476 -19.86 -10.76 1.39
CA GLU A 476 -19.48 -11.93 2.18
C GLU A 476 -19.23 -11.56 3.64
N THR A 477 -19.51 -12.50 4.53
CA THR A 477 -19.40 -12.30 5.97
C THR A 477 -18.81 -13.55 6.64
N TYR A 478 -17.88 -13.33 7.57
CA TYR A 478 -17.45 -14.35 8.53
C TYR A 478 -18.38 -14.29 9.75
N PHE A 479 -18.88 -15.44 10.19
CA PHE A 479 -19.58 -15.60 11.46
C PHE A 479 -18.65 -16.30 12.47
N ILE A 480 -18.42 -15.66 13.62
CA ILE A 480 -17.38 -15.98 14.60
C ILE A 480 -17.98 -16.46 15.93
#